data_AF-A0A971S9U6-F1
#
_entry.id   AF-A0A971S9U6-F1
#
_cell.length_a   1.000
_cell.length_b   1.000
_cell.length_c   1.000
_cell.angle_alpha   90.00
_cell.angle_beta   90.00
_cell.angle_gamma   90.00
#
_symmetry.space_group_name_H-M   'P 1'
#
loop_
_entity.id
_entity.type
_entity.pdbx_description
1 polymer ?
#
loop_
_entity_poly.entity_id
_entity_poly.type
_entity_poly.pdbx_seq_one_letter_code
_entity_poly.pdbx_strand_id
1 'polypeptide(L)'
;MWSQAWEFLLTAAIGLIVAGVFHFHQNNIKHFPIRGVWLWVFDLCVWLVVIPLVFAGLLLINQGEVRFRTFLALFLGGILYMAYLKPLLSRPVEMASSYTAKSVRSVLSVLAIPRRFFKSGPPPEDGE
;
A
#
# COMPACT_ATOMS: atom_id res chain seq x y z
N MET A 1 35.50 7.36 2.47
CA MET A 1 34.75 6.41 3.32
C MET A 1 33.46 7.02 3.89
N TRP A 2 33.48 8.26 4.39
CA TRP A 2 32.30 8.91 4.97
C TRP A 2 31.10 9.08 4.00
N SER A 3 31.33 9.46 2.73
CA SER A 3 30.25 9.61 1.71
C SER A 3 29.45 8.32 1.51
N GLN A 4 30.14 7.19 1.36
CA GLN A 4 29.48 5.90 1.12
C GLN A 4 28.65 5.42 2.31
N ALA A 5 29.11 5.71 3.54
CA ALA A 5 28.35 5.38 4.75
C ALA A 5 27.09 6.26 4.86
N TRP A 6 27.20 7.53 4.48
CA TRP A 6 26.07 8.45 4.46
C TRP A 6 25.00 8.04 3.43
N GLU A 7 25.41 7.73 2.21
CA GLU A 7 24.52 7.21 1.15
C GLU A 7 23.83 5.92 1.59
N PHE A 8 24.56 5.03 2.28
CA PHE A 8 24.01 3.80 2.82
C PHE A 8 22.94 4.06 3.88
N LEU A 9 23.18 4.96 4.84
CA LEU A 9 22.22 5.30 5.89
C LEU A 9 20.96 5.96 5.32
N LEU A 10 21.11 6.88 4.36
CA LEU A 10 19.96 7.50 3.68
C LEU A 10 19.15 6.47 2.87
N THR A 11 19.83 5.55 2.19
CA THR A 11 19.17 4.46 1.48
C THR A 11 18.42 3.52 2.45
N ALA A 12 19.00 3.27 3.63
CA ALA A 12 18.31 2.53 4.68
C ALA A 12 17.09 3.27 5.21
N ALA A 13 17.14 4.60 5.31
CA ALA A 13 15.97 5.41 5.65
C ALA A 13 14.84 5.26 4.60
N ILE A 14 15.16 5.19 3.31
CA ILE A 14 14.16 4.87 2.27
C ILE A 14 13.55 3.49 2.51
N GLY A 15 14.38 2.48 2.79
CA GLY A 15 13.89 1.13 3.11
C GLY A 15 12.92 1.11 4.30
N LEU A 16 13.19 1.93 5.31
CA LEU A 16 12.32 2.11 6.47
C LEU A 16 10.98 2.74 6.09
N ILE A 17 10.97 3.77 5.24
CA ILE A 17 9.74 4.41 4.74
C ILE A 17 8.92 3.41 3.91
N VAL A 18 9.57 2.68 3.00
CA VAL A 18 8.92 1.67 2.15
C VAL A 18 8.28 0.57 2.99
N ALA A 19 8.97 0.07 4.02
CA ALA A 19 8.40 -0.90 4.95
C ALA A 19 7.19 -0.34 5.72
N GLY A 20 7.19 0.97 6.00
CA GLY A 20 6.03 1.69 6.52
C GLY A 20 4.83 1.65 5.58
N VAL A 21 5.03 1.95 4.31
CA VAL A 21 3.98 1.88 3.28
C VAL A 21 3.42 0.45 3.18
N PHE A 22 4.29 -0.56 3.15
CA PHE A 22 3.84 -1.95 3.12
C PHE A 22 3.12 -2.39 4.40
N HIS A 23 3.54 -1.91 5.57
CA HIS A 23 2.83 -2.19 6.82
C HIS A 23 1.40 -1.64 6.78
N PHE A 24 1.22 -0.41 6.29
CA PHE A 24 -0.09 0.19 6.10
C PHE A 24 -0.93 -0.59 5.09
N HIS A 25 -0.36 -0.96 3.94
CA HIS A 25 -1.01 -1.80 2.92
C HIS A 25 -1.52 -3.13 3.48
N GLN A 26 -0.65 -3.86 4.18
CA GLN A 26 -1.01 -5.12 4.82
C GLN A 26 -2.14 -4.94 5.83
N ASN A 27 -2.15 -3.84 6.57
CA ASN A 27 -3.22 -3.57 7.53
C ASN A 27 -4.54 -3.25 6.83
N ASN A 28 -4.52 -2.53 5.71
CA ASN A 28 -5.72 -2.30 4.91
C ASN A 28 -6.30 -3.60 4.35
N ILE A 29 -5.47 -4.52 3.84
CA ILE A 29 -5.93 -5.84 3.38
C ILE A 29 -6.50 -6.70 4.53
N LYS A 30 -6.01 -6.52 5.76
CA LYS A 30 -6.59 -7.21 6.92
C LYS A 30 -7.98 -6.69 7.28
N HIS A 31 -8.18 -5.38 7.21
CA HIS A 31 -9.47 -4.74 7.56
C HIS A 31 -10.48 -4.82 6.41
N PHE A 32 -9.99 -4.90 5.17
CA PHE A 32 -10.79 -5.15 3.98
C PHE A 32 -10.44 -6.48 3.37
N PRO A 33 -11.36 -7.45 3.38
CA PRO A 33 -11.20 -8.66 2.56
C PRO A 33 -11.41 -8.30 1.08
N ILE A 34 -10.52 -7.48 0.52
CA ILE A 34 -10.42 -7.17 -0.91
C ILE A 34 -9.98 -8.46 -1.60
N ARG A 35 -10.78 -8.93 -2.54
CA ARG A 35 -10.52 -10.19 -3.27
C ARG A 35 -10.60 -9.97 -4.78
N GLY A 36 -9.96 -10.85 -5.53
CA GLY A 36 -9.96 -10.82 -6.99
C GLY A 36 -9.33 -9.53 -7.53
N VAL A 37 -9.93 -8.96 -8.58
CA VAL A 37 -9.42 -7.80 -9.32
C VAL A 37 -9.12 -6.59 -8.42
N TRP A 38 -9.92 -6.37 -7.38
CA TRP A 38 -9.72 -5.23 -6.48
C TRP A 38 -8.41 -5.30 -5.68
N LEU A 39 -7.92 -6.51 -5.38
CA LEU A 39 -6.63 -6.68 -4.69
C LEU A 39 -5.50 -6.23 -5.61
N TRP A 40 -5.57 -6.59 -6.88
CA TRP A 40 -4.60 -6.18 -7.90
C TRP A 40 -4.59 -4.67 -8.11
N VAL A 41 -5.77 -4.03 -8.14
CA VAL A 41 -5.87 -2.57 -8.21
C VAL A 41 -5.22 -1.92 -6.99
N PHE A 42 -5.47 -2.48 -5.80
CA PHE A 42 -4.90 -1.94 -4.57
C PHE A 42 -3.37 -2.12 -4.50
N ASP A 43 -2.86 -3.28 -4.90
CA ASP A 43 -1.43 -3.54 -5.04
C ASP A 43 -0.80 -2.58 -6.06
N LEU A 44 -1.45 -2.36 -7.20
CA LEU A 44 -0.98 -1.43 -8.22
C LEU A 44 -0.87 -0.01 -7.66
N CYS A 45 -1.86 0.47 -6.90
CA CYS A 45 -1.80 1.78 -6.24
C CYS A 45 -0.59 1.90 -5.31
N VAL A 46 -0.26 0.85 -4.55
CA VAL A 46 0.92 0.85 -3.68
C VAL A 46 2.21 0.87 -4.51
N TRP A 47 2.30 0.07 -5.57
CA TRP A 47 3.47 0.06 -6.44
C TRP A 47 3.70 1.40 -7.14
N LEU A 48 2.62 2.09 -7.54
CA LEU A 48 2.70 3.45 -8.10
C LEU A 48 3.25 4.48 -7.11
N VAL A 49 3.22 4.21 -5.81
CA VAL A 49 3.86 5.05 -4.78
C VAL A 49 5.27 4.57 -4.48
N VAL A 50 5.46 3.25 -4.28
CA VAL A 50 6.74 2.68 -3.85
C VAL A 50 7.82 2.80 -4.93
N ILE A 51 7.49 2.56 -6.21
CA ILE A 51 8.49 2.59 -7.29
C ILE A 51 9.07 4.01 -7.46
N PRO A 52 8.25 5.08 -7.63
CA PRO A 52 8.78 6.43 -7.72
C PRO A 52 9.50 6.86 -6.44
N LEU A 53 9.01 6.47 -5.27
CA LEU A 53 9.65 6.79 -3.99
C LEU A 53 11.09 6.23 -3.93
N VAL A 54 11.25 4.93 -4.21
CA VAL A 54 12.57 4.29 -4.19
C VAL A 54 13.45 4.89 -5.27
N PHE A 55 12.94 5.03 -6.49
CA PHE A 55 13.71 5.53 -7.62
C PHE A 55 14.17 6.98 -7.43
N ALA A 56 13.28 7.88 -7.02
CA ALA A 56 13.61 9.26 -6.70
C ALA A 56 14.63 9.34 -5.56
N GLY A 57 14.47 8.51 -4.53
CA GLY A 57 15.42 8.43 -3.44
C GLY A 57 16.81 7.99 -3.89
N LEU A 58 16.91 6.98 -4.76
CA LEU A 58 18.19 6.57 -5.34
C LEU A 58 18.81 7.66 -6.21
N LEU A 59 18.03 8.31 -7.09
CA LEU A 59 18.53 9.41 -7.91
C LEU A 59 19.13 10.55 -7.06
N LEU A 60 18.47 10.92 -5.97
CA LEU A 60 18.93 12.00 -5.10
C LEU A 60 20.15 11.63 -4.25
N ILE A 61 20.25 10.37 -3.81
CA ILE A 61 21.30 9.94 -2.88
C ILE A 61 22.55 9.46 -3.62
N ASN A 62 22.39 8.60 -4.62
CA ASN A 62 23.49 7.89 -5.25
C ASN A 62 23.46 7.96 -6.79
N GLN A 63 22.75 8.94 -7.36
CA GLN A 63 22.59 9.14 -8.80
C GLN A 63 21.91 7.96 -9.50
N GLY A 64 21.07 7.20 -8.79
CA GLY A 64 20.33 6.07 -9.35
C GLY A 64 21.16 4.80 -9.47
N GLU A 65 22.31 4.73 -8.79
CA GLU A 65 23.20 3.60 -8.90
C GLU A 65 22.68 2.37 -8.14
N VAL A 66 22.40 1.30 -8.89
CA VAL A 66 21.89 0.04 -8.34
C VAL A 66 23.06 -0.91 -8.09
N ARG A 67 23.54 -0.93 -6.84
CA ARG A 67 24.63 -1.80 -6.36
C ARG A 67 24.15 -2.72 -5.25
N PHE A 68 24.95 -3.74 -4.94
CA PHE A 68 24.68 -4.67 -3.82
C PHE A 68 24.44 -3.94 -2.48
N ARG A 69 25.23 -2.90 -2.18
CA ARG A 69 25.07 -2.10 -0.94
C ARG A 69 23.75 -1.35 -0.89
N THR A 70 23.20 -0.95 -2.03
CA THR A 70 21.89 -0.30 -2.15
C THR A 70 20.79 -1.25 -1.69
N PHE A 71 20.80 -2.49 -2.19
CA PHE A 71 19.85 -3.52 -1.75
C PHE A 71 20.01 -3.85 -0.28
N LEU A 72 21.25 -3.98 0.20
CA LEU A 72 21.53 -4.25 1.61
C LEU A 72 20.99 -3.15 2.52
N ALA A 73 21.17 -1.88 2.13
CA ALA A 73 20.65 -0.73 2.86
C ALA A 73 19.11 -0.74 2.91
N LEU A 74 18.44 -0.90 1.76
CA LEU A 74 16.98 -0.98 1.69
C LEU A 74 16.43 -2.12 2.56
N PHE A 75 17.05 -3.29 2.49
CA PHE A 75 16.66 -4.45 3.27
C PHE A 75 16.88 -4.24 4.77
N LEU A 76 18.03 -3.68 5.16
CA LEU A 76 18.32 -3.32 6.53
C LEU A 76 17.30 -2.31 7.08
N GLY A 77 16.96 -1.28 6.29
CA GLY A 77 15.91 -0.32 6.63
C GLY A 77 14.56 -0.98 6.90
N GLY A 78 14.18 -1.95 6.06
CA GLY A 78 12.97 -2.73 6.25
C GLY A 78 13.00 -3.59 7.51
N ILE A 79 14.13 -4.25 7.81
CA ILE A 79 14.31 -5.00 9.06
C ILE A 79 14.19 -4.08 10.27
N LEU A 80 14.88 -2.93 10.25
CA LEU A 80 14.84 -1.95 11.33
C LEU A 80 13.43 -1.44 11.57
N TYR A 81 12.68 -1.16 10.50
CA TYR A 81 11.28 -0.79 10.60
C TYR A 81 10.47 -1.89 11.31
N MET A 82 10.58 -3.14 10.86
CA MET A 82 9.81 -4.25 11.41
C MET A 82 10.15 -4.55 12.87
N ALA A 83 11.42 -4.46 13.23
CA ALA A 83 11.91 -4.77 14.57
C ALA A 83 11.57 -3.67 15.60
N TYR A 84 11.72 -2.39 15.23
CA TYR A 84 11.65 -1.29 16.19
C TYR A 84 10.45 -0.37 15.98
N LEU A 85 10.13 -0.04 14.72
CA LEU A 85 9.14 1.00 14.42
C LEU A 85 7.72 0.45 14.30
N LYS A 86 7.56 -0.75 13.77
CA LYS A 86 6.26 -1.43 13.65
C LYS A 86 5.48 -1.51 14.97
N PRO A 87 6.05 -1.94 16.12
CA PRO A 87 5.29 -1.98 17.37
C PRO A 87 4.84 -0.59 17.81
N LEU A 88 5.68 0.45 17.60
CA LEU A 88 5.35 1.83 17.94
C LEU A 88 4.27 2.43 17.02
N LEU A 89 4.35 2.12 15.72
CA LEU A 89 3.46 2.65 14.69
C LEU A 89 2.19 1.80 14.49
N SER A 90 2.03 0.68 15.19
CA SER A 90 0.84 -0.18 15.12
C SER A 90 -0.46 0.62 15.30
N ARG A 91 -0.57 1.39 16.39
CA ARG A 91 -1.74 2.21 16.71
C ARG A 91 -2.08 3.29 15.67
N PRO A 92 -1.16 4.18 15.25
CA PRO A 92 -1.48 5.17 14.21
C PRO A 92 -1.79 4.52 12.86
N VAL A 93 -1.12 3.42 12.51
CA VAL A 93 -1.39 2.68 11.27
C VAL A 93 -2.78 2.04 11.29
N GLU A 94 -3.20 1.49 12.43
CA GLU A 94 -4.56 0.97 12.63
C GLU A 94 -5.63 2.05 12.51
N MET A 95 -5.41 3.21 13.13
CA MET A 95 -6.31 4.35 13.00
C MET A 95 -6.42 4.78 11.53
N ALA A 96 -5.30 4.98 10.84
CA ALA A 96 -5.28 5.36 9.43
C ALA A 96 -6.00 4.35 8.52
N SER A 97 -5.82 3.04 8.76
CA SER A 97 -6.54 2.02 8.00
C SER A 97 -8.04 2.04 8.29
N SER A 98 -8.46 2.31 9.53
CA SER A 98 -9.88 2.39 9.89
C SER A 98 -10.59 3.60 9.26
N TYR A 99 -9.88 4.72 9.05
CA TYR A 99 -10.41 5.90 8.35
C TYR A 99 -10.50 5.68 6.85
N THR A 100 -9.45 5.11 6.26
CA THR A 100 -9.49 4.60 4.88
C THR A 100 -10.70 3.69 4.73
N ALA A 101 -10.99 2.90 5.77
CA ALA A 101 -12.07 1.97 5.72
C ALA A 101 -13.48 2.56 5.65
N LYS A 102 -13.73 3.52 6.52
CA LYS A 102 -15.00 4.25 6.52
C LYS A 102 -15.22 4.98 5.19
N SER A 103 -14.14 5.50 4.60
CA SER A 103 -14.16 6.22 3.34
C SER A 103 -14.55 5.30 2.18
N VAL A 104 -13.87 4.15 2.03
CA VAL A 104 -14.18 3.18 0.97
C VAL A 104 -15.60 2.63 1.11
N ARG A 105 -16.04 2.30 2.33
CA ARG A 105 -17.41 1.80 2.56
C ARG A 105 -18.47 2.85 2.24
N SER A 106 -18.20 4.12 2.54
CA SER A 106 -19.11 5.22 2.20
C SER A 106 -19.22 5.38 0.69
N VAL A 107 -18.10 5.41 -0.02
CA VAL A 107 -18.06 5.52 -1.49
C VAL A 107 -18.76 4.32 -2.15
N LEU A 108 -18.51 3.10 -1.66
CA LEU A 108 -19.21 1.90 -2.16
C LEU A 108 -20.70 1.91 -1.83
N SER A 109 -21.14 2.45 -0.68
CA SER A 109 -22.56 2.57 -0.37
C SER A 109 -23.30 3.59 -1.24
N VAL A 110 -22.59 4.60 -1.74
CA VAL A 110 -23.11 5.59 -2.69
C VAL A 110 -23.12 5.03 -4.12
N LEU A 111 -22.11 4.23 -4.48
CA LEU A 111 -22.00 3.56 -5.79
C LEU A 111 -22.78 2.25 -5.91
N ALA A 112 -23.21 1.66 -4.80
CA ALA A 112 -24.11 0.51 -4.80
C ALA A 112 -25.47 0.96 -5.34
N ILE A 113 -25.59 0.93 -6.67
CA ILE A 113 -26.84 1.09 -7.40
C ILE A 113 -27.89 0.23 -6.69
N PRO A 114 -29.05 0.79 -6.31
CA PRO A 114 -30.07 0.01 -5.64
C PRO A 114 -30.47 -1.12 -6.58
N ARG A 115 -30.17 -2.38 -6.21
CA ARG A 115 -30.66 -3.60 -6.90
C ARG A 115 -32.19 -3.63 -7.06
N ARG A 116 -32.90 -2.70 -6.40
CA ARG A 116 -34.34 -2.45 -6.53
C ARG A 116 -34.75 -2.04 -7.95
N PHE A 117 -33.85 -1.50 -8.78
CA PHE A 117 -34.14 -1.16 -10.18
C PHE A 117 -33.98 -2.33 -11.18
N PHE A 118 -33.45 -3.49 -10.75
CA PHE A 118 -33.18 -4.62 -11.64
C PHE A 118 -34.20 -5.77 -11.54
N LYS A 119 -35.34 -5.56 -10.85
CA LYS A 119 -36.49 -6.48 -10.88
C LYS A 119 -37.70 -5.80 -11.51
N SER A 120 -37.69 -5.72 -12.83
CA SER A 120 -38.88 -5.55 -13.66
C SER A 120 -38.65 -6.22 -15.01
N GLY A 121 -38.49 -7.54 -14.99
CA GLY A 121 -38.79 -8.35 -16.16
C GLY A 121 -40.28 -8.69 -16.09
N PRO A 122 -41.07 -8.51 -17.17
CA PRO A 122 -42.47 -8.89 -17.18
C PRO A 122 -42.59 -10.41 -16.95
N PRO A 123 -43.69 -10.88 -16.31
CA PRO A 123 -43.93 -12.32 -16.18
C PRO A 123 -44.03 -12.95 -17.58
N PRO A 124 -43.62 -14.22 -17.74
CA PRO A 124 -43.89 -14.95 -18.97
C PRO A 124 -45.42 -14.97 -19.17
N GLU A 125 -45.86 -14.59 -20.38
CA GLU A 125 -47.24 -14.81 -20.79
C GLU A 125 -47.46 -16.32 -20.90
N ASP A 126 -48.36 -16.83 -20.06
CA ASP A 126 -48.91 -18.16 -20.18
C ASP A 126 -49.82 -18.16 -21.43
N GLY A 127 -49.22 -18.37 -22.60
CA GLY A 127 -49.91 -18.46 -23.88
C GLY A 127 -50.07 -19.93 -24.31
N GLU A 128 -51.28 -20.44 -24.04
CA GLU A 128 -52.03 -21.57 -24.64
C GLU A 128 -51.34 -22.55 -25.60
#